data_AF-A0A1R3UGB9-F1
#
_entry.id   AF-A0A1R3UGB9-F1
#
_cell.length_a   1.000
_cell.length_b   1.000
_cell.length_c   1.000
_cell.angle_alpha   90.00
_cell.angle_beta   90.00
_cell.angle_gamma   90.00
#
_symmetry.space_group_name_H-M   'P 1'
#
loop_
_entity.id
_entity.type
_entity.pdbx_description
1 polymer ?
#
loop_
_entity_poly.entity_id
_entity_poly.type
_entity_poly.pdbx_seq_one_letter_code
_entity_poly.pdbx_strand_id
1 'polypeptide(L)'
;MNIQKVMKLILKKIHEMREILKKFNKNIRHKDLIVIKVKDENSVPLVIYKGGELKSKRVVKFLWVTRNGNYEGGYDINIEHYAKSEKGRPGRYEKSGFRSLFFKEDSQ
;
A
#
# COMPACT_ATOMS: atom_id res chain seq x y z
N MET A 1 -47.69 17.84 12.96
CA MET A 1 -46.42 17.07 12.97
C MET A 1 -45.50 17.70 14.01
N ASN A 2 -45.06 16.94 15.03
CA ASN A 2 -44.31 17.50 16.16
C ASN A 2 -42.83 17.70 15.76
N ILE A 3 -42.42 18.97 15.60
CA ILE A 3 -41.09 19.38 15.14
C ILE A 3 -39.97 18.80 16.03
N GLN A 4 -40.19 18.69 17.34
CA GLN A 4 -39.21 18.08 18.26
C GLN A 4 -38.98 16.59 17.97
N LYS A 5 -40.03 15.87 17.58
CA LYS A 5 -39.95 14.44 17.23
C LYS A 5 -39.17 14.24 15.92
N VAL A 6 -39.34 15.15 14.95
CA VAL A 6 -38.58 15.14 13.69
C VAL A 6 -37.11 15.43 13.96
N MET A 7 -36.79 16.44 14.77
CA MET A 7 -35.41 16.81 15.12
C MET A 7 -34.67 15.66 15.84
N LYS A 8 -35.34 14.95 16.75
CA LYS A 8 -34.79 13.79 17.45
C LYS A 8 -34.48 12.63 16.49
N LEU A 9 -35.32 12.43 15.47
CA LEU A 9 -35.10 11.41 14.44
C LEU A 9 -33.89 11.73 13.57
N ILE A 10 -33.71 13.01 13.20
CA ILE A 10 -32.56 13.48 12.41
C ILE A 10 -31.26 13.28 13.20
N LEU A 11 -31.23 13.68 14.47
CA LEU A 11 -30.06 13.51 15.34
C LEU A 11 -29.66 12.03 15.49
N LYS A 12 -30.65 11.14 15.62
CA LYS A 12 -30.41 9.69 15.68
C LYS A 12 -29.77 9.17 14.39
N LYS A 13 -30.28 9.56 13.22
CA LYS A 13 -29.71 9.17 11.92
C LYS A 13 -28.29 9.71 11.71
N ILE A 14 -28.01 10.95 12.13
CA ILE A 14 -26.66 11.53 12.07
C ILE A 14 -25.68 10.73 12.94
N HIS A 15 -26.11 10.34 14.14
CA HIS A 15 -25.30 9.52 15.03
C HIS A 15 -24.99 8.13 14.42
N GLU A 16 -26.01 7.46 13.86
CA GLU A 16 -25.85 6.17 13.18
C GLU A 16 -24.88 6.27 11.99
N MET A 17 -25.02 7.30 11.14
CA MET A 17 -24.09 7.53 10.03
C MET A 17 -22.65 7.78 10.50
N ARG A 18 -22.47 8.51 11.61
CA ARG A 18 -21.14 8.78 12.18
C ARG A 18 -20.47 7.51 12.69
N GLU A 19 -21.23 6.60 13.30
CA GLU A 19 -20.72 5.31 13.76
C GLU A 19 -20.41 4.36 12.60
N ILE A 20 -21.20 4.39 11.52
CA ILE A 20 -20.88 3.68 10.27
C ILE A 20 -19.56 4.19 9.70
N LEU A 21 -19.40 5.51 9.56
CA LEU A 21 -18.16 6.12 9.05
C LEU A 21 -16.94 5.78 9.90
N LYS A 22 -17.06 5.78 11.24
CA LYS A 22 -15.99 5.33 12.14
C LYS A 22 -15.62 3.86 11.92
N LYS A 23 -16.59 2.98 11.69
CA LYS A 23 -16.35 1.56 11.38
C LYS A 23 -15.67 1.38 10.02
N PHE A 24 -16.09 2.13 9.00
CA PHE A 24 -15.40 2.15 7.70
C PHE A 24 -13.96 2.64 7.81
N ASN A 25 -13.72 3.75 8.53
CA ASN A 25 -12.36 4.25 8.78
C ASN A 25 -11.50 3.27 9.60
N LYS A 26 -12.08 2.56 10.58
CA LYS A 26 -11.37 1.49 11.32
C LYS A 26 -11.03 0.27 10.45
N ASN A 27 -11.79 0.02 9.38
CA ASN A 27 -11.56 -1.08 8.43
C ASN A 27 -10.61 -0.69 7.29
N ILE A 28 -10.39 0.60 7.04
CA ILE A 28 -9.18 1.10 6.38
C ILE A 28 -8.04 1.05 7.42
N ARG A 29 -7.80 -0.13 7.99
CA ARG A 29 -6.48 -0.39 8.58
C ARG A 29 -5.51 -0.17 7.44
N HIS A 30 -4.58 0.76 7.63
CA HIS A 30 -3.47 1.00 6.72
C HIS A 30 -2.86 -0.35 6.34
N LYS A 31 -3.27 -0.90 5.20
CA LYS A 31 -2.60 -2.07 4.65
C LYS A 31 -1.26 -1.53 4.20
N ASP A 32 -0.19 -2.10 4.74
CA ASP A 32 1.16 -1.76 4.32
C ASP A 32 1.23 -1.84 2.79
N LEU A 33 1.65 -0.74 2.16
CA LEU A 33 1.74 -0.67 0.69
C LEU A 33 2.70 -1.73 0.17
N ILE A 34 3.80 -1.95 0.89
CA ILE A 34 4.79 -2.98 0.63
C ILE A 34 5.20 -3.65 1.94
N VAL A 35 5.38 -4.96 1.89
CA VAL A 35 5.98 -5.74 2.98
C VAL A 35 7.05 -6.63 2.36
N ILE A 36 8.30 -6.48 2.80
CA ILE A 36 9.42 -7.34 2.43
C ILE A 36 9.83 -8.09 3.69
N LYS A 37 9.69 -9.42 3.68
CA LYS A 37 10.14 -10.31 4.77
C LYS A 37 11.21 -11.24 4.24
N VAL A 38 12.33 -11.29 4.94
CA VAL A 38 13.45 -12.18 4.63
C VAL A 38 13.66 -13.06 5.86
N LYS A 39 13.74 -14.38 5.66
CA LYS A 39 13.91 -15.34 6.77
C LYS A 39 15.36 -15.37 7.27
N ASP A 40 16.30 -15.33 6.34
CA ASP A 40 17.75 -15.39 6.55
C ASP A 40 18.45 -14.73 5.35
N GLU A 41 19.74 -14.40 5.47
CA GLU A 41 20.50 -13.61 4.49
C GLU A 41 20.44 -14.13 3.05
N ASN A 42 20.20 -15.43 2.85
CA ASN A 42 20.19 -16.09 1.53
C ASN A 42 18.79 -16.51 1.06
N SER A 43 17.77 -16.32 1.90
CA SER A 43 16.39 -16.69 1.58
C SER A 43 15.78 -15.76 0.53
N VAL A 44 14.99 -16.34 -0.38
CA VAL A 44 14.17 -15.56 -1.31
C VAL A 44 13.17 -14.72 -0.50
N PRO A 45 13.11 -13.39 -0.68
CA PRO A 45 12.22 -12.53 0.09
C PRO A 45 10.76 -12.84 -0.22
N LEU A 46 9.91 -12.88 0.80
CA LEU A 46 8.47 -12.72 0.64
C LEU A 46 8.20 -11.23 0.42
N VAL A 47 7.64 -10.89 -0.74
CA VAL A 47 7.25 -9.51 -1.08
C VAL A 47 5.76 -9.47 -1.33
N ILE A 48 5.06 -8.71 -0.50
CA ILE A 48 3.64 -8.38 -0.64
C ILE A 48 3.58 -6.93 -1.11
N TYR A 49 2.91 -6.66 -2.22
CA TYR A 49 2.73 -5.31 -2.76
C TYR A 49 1.24 -5.05 -3.01
N LYS A 50 0.73 -3.90 -2.54
CA LYS A 50 -0.70 -3.54 -2.61
C LYS A 50 -1.64 -4.64 -2.07
N GLY A 51 -1.18 -5.38 -1.06
CA GLY A 51 -1.92 -6.48 -0.43
C GLY A 51 -1.88 -7.82 -1.17
N GLY A 52 -1.18 -7.93 -2.31
CA GLY A 52 -0.98 -9.18 -3.04
C GLY A 52 0.44 -9.72 -2.92
N GLU A 53 0.60 -11.02 -2.69
CA GLU A 53 1.91 -11.67 -2.75
C GLU A 53 2.39 -11.75 -4.21
N LEU A 54 3.54 -11.18 -4.49
CA LEU A 54 4.16 -11.33 -5.81
C LEU A 54 4.80 -12.71 -5.94
N LYS A 55 4.61 -13.43 -7.03
CA LYS A 55 5.29 -14.71 -7.28
C LYS A 55 6.32 -14.53 -8.40
N SER A 56 7.27 -15.45 -8.51
CA SER A 56 8.28 -15.46 -9.60
C SER A 56 9.02 -14.12 -9.71
N LYS A 57 9.47 -13.59 -8.57
CA LYS A 57 10.23 -12.34 -8.47
C LYS A 57 11.61 -12.56 -9.09
N ARG A 58 12.05 -11.57 -9.87
CA ARG A 58 13.40 -11.56 -10.45
C ARG A 58 14.29 -10.55 -9.73
N VAL A 59 13.78 -9.32 -9.58
CA VAL A 59 14.51 -8.23 -8.94
C VAL A 59 13.54 -7.44 -8.07
N VAL A 60 13.93 -7.12 -6.85
CA VAL A 60 13.20 -6.20 -5.96
C VAL A 60 14.20 -5.15 -5.50
N LYS A 61 14.03 -3.92 -5.94
CA LYS A 61 14.82 -2.75 -5.51
C LYS A 61 13.95 -1.88 -4.63
N PHE A 62 14.40 -1.68 -3.40
CA PHE A 62 13.86 -0.68 -2.49
C PHE A 62 14.99 0.30 -2.19
N LEU A 63 14.77 1.57 -2.53
CA LEU A 63 15.71 2.63 -2.25
C LEU A 63 15.00 3.69 -1.44
N TRP A 64 15.57 4.04 -0.29
CA TRP A 64 15.10 5.14 0.54
C TRP A 64 16.21 6.17 0.63
N VAL A 65 15.86 7.43 0.37
CA VAL A 65 16.78 8.55 0.44
C VAL A 65 16.17 9.61 1.35
N THR A 66 16.88 9.93 2.43
CA THR A 66 16.57 11.06 3.31
C THR A 66 17.23 12.32 2.77
N ARG A 67 16.52 13.45 2.77
CA ARG A 67 17.11 14.77 2.55
C ARG A 67 17.36 15.47 3.88
N ASN A 68 18.58 15.96 4.04
CA ASN A 68 19.01 16.85 5.12
C ASN A 68 18.79 16.27 6.54
N GLY A 69 19.08 17.08 7.55
CA GLY A 69 18.98 16.70 8.97
C GLY A 69 17.56 16.49 9.51
N ASN A 70 16.53 16.77 8.70
CA ASN A 70 15.12 16.63 9.10
C ASN A 70 14.52 15.25 8.75
N TYR A 71 15.31 14.35 8.16
CA TYR A 71 14.88 13.00 7.74
C TYR A 71 13.69 12.96 6.77
N GLU A 72 13.37 14.10 6.13
CA GLU A 72 12.34 14.16 5.10
C GLU A 72 12.88 13.48 3.84
N GLY A 73 12.27 12.37 3.45
CA GLY A 73 12.79 11.51 2.39
C GLY A 73 11.73 11.01 1.44
N GLY A 74 12.20 10.41 0.35
CA GLY A 74 11.38 9.66 -0.58
C GLY A 74 11.90 8.24 -0.71
N TYR A 75 11.02 7.31 -1.07
CA TYR A 75 11.43 5.99 -1.54
C TYR A 75 11.11 5.79 -3.02
N ASP A 76 11.90 4.94 -3.65
CA ASP A 76 11.62 4.31 -4.92
C ASP A 76 11.54 2.79 -4.74
N ILE A 77 10.49 2.20 -5.31
CA ILE A 77 10.28 0.76 -5.35
C ILE A 77 10.18 0.34 -6.81
N ASN A 78 11.05 -0.58 -7.21
CA ASN A 78 11.01 -1.22 -8.51
C ASN A 78 11.03 -2.73 -8.33
N ILE A 79 9.99 -3.40 -8.83
CA ILE A 79 9.79 -4.84 -8.71
C ILE A 79 9.63 -5.43 -10.11
N GLU A 80 10.56 -6.30 -10.47
CA GLU A 80 10.55 -7.06 -11.70
C GLU A 80 10.09 -8.49 -11.40
N HIS A 81 9.04 -8.95 -12.07
CA HIS A 81 8.54 -10.32 -11.91
C HIS A 81 7.98 -10.86 -13.22
N TYR A 82 7.83 -12.19 -13.27
CA TYR A 82 7.14 -12.84 -14.37
C TYR A 82 5.67 -13.06 -13.99
N ALA A 83 4.75 -12.59 -14.83
CA ALA A 83 3.36 -12.98 -14.73
C ALA A 83 3.25 -14.49 -14.99
N LYS A 84 2.33 -15.19 -14.31
CA LYS A 84 2.05 -16.58 -14.66
C LYS A 84 1.34 -16.62 -16.02
N SER A 85 1.93 -17.31 -16.99
CA SER A 85 1.21 -17.77 -18.18
C SER A 85 0.37 -19.00 -17.80
N GLU A 86 -0.84 -19.12 -18.35
CA GLU A 86 -1.74 -20.26 -18.14
C GLU A 86 -1.11 -21.64 -18.42
N LYS A 87 0.04 -21.70 -19.11
CA LYS A 87 0.66 -22.95 -19.59
C LYS A 87 1.99 -23.31 -18.92
N GLY A 88 2.27 -22.83 -17.70
CA GLY A 88 3.45 -23.25 -16.93
C GLY A 88 4.80 -22.75 -17.48
N ARG A 89 4.79 -21.91 -18.51
CA ARG A 89 5.98 -21.19 -19.01
C ARG A 89 6.18 -19.90 -18.21
N PRO A 90 7.42 -19.38 -18.09
CA PRO A 90 7.62 -18.03 -17.58
C PRO A 90 6.78 -17.09 -18.46
N GLY A 91 5.77 -16.46 -17.87
CA GLY A 91 4.89 -15.57 -18.61
C GLY A 91 5.56 -14.23 -18.88
N ARG A 92 4.76 -13.24 -19.25
CA ARG A 92 5.27 -11.93 -19.65
C ARG A 92 6.05 -11.30 -18.49
N TYR A 93 7.16 -10.67 -18.84
CA TYR A 93 7.94 -9.86 -17.93
C TYR A 93 7.16 -8.59 -17.58
N GLU A 94 6.97 -8.33 -16.29
CA GLU A 94 6.26 -7.18 -15.76
C GLU A 94 7.15 -6.38 -14.81
N LYS A 95 7.04 -5.05 -14.93
CA LYS A 95 7.64 -4.08 -14.01
C LYS A 95 6.51 -3.42 -13.23
N SER A 96 6.58 -3.55 -11.91
CA SER A 96 5.68 -2.92 -10.95
C SER A 96 6.49 -2.02 -10.03
N GLY A 97 5.87 -1.01 -9.43
CA GLY A 97 6.60 -0.11 -8.56
C GLY A 97 5.88 1.18 -8.22
N PHE A 98 6.58 2.04 -7.49
CA PHE A 98 6.18 3.40 -7.19
C PHE A 98 7.43 4.22 -6.86
N ARG A 99 7.53 5.40 -7.48
CA ARG A 99 8.52 6.43 -7.15
C ARG A 99 7.81 7.54 -6.40
N SER A 100 8.23 7.80 -5.16
CA SER A 100 7.70 8.92 -4.39
C SER A 100 7.98 10.24 -5.07
N LEU A 101 7.04 11.18 -5.00
CA LEU A 101 7.23 12.55 -5.51
C LEU A 101 8.38 13.28 -4.81
N PHE A 102 8.71 12.87 -3.58
CA PHE A 102 9.83 13.41 -2.81
C PHE A 102 11.18 12.83 -3.25
N PHE A 103 11.17 11.72 -3.97
CA PHE A 103 12.36 11.06 -4.51
C PHE A 103 12.85 11.82 -5.75
N LYS A 104 13.82 12.72 -5.56
CA LYS A 104 14.69 13.19 -6.65
C LYS A 104 16.04 12.56 -6.39
N GLU A 105 16.57 11.85 -7.39
CA GLU A 105 18.00 11.56 -7.40
C GLU A 105 18.69 12.91 -7.32
N ASP A 106 19.60 13.06 -6.37
CA ASP A 106 20.51 14.19 -6.43
C ASP A 106 21.30 14.00 -7.73
N SER A 107 20.96 14.80 -8.74
CA SER A 107 21.70 14.86 -9.99
C SER A 107 23.14 15.21 -9.61
N GLN A 108 24.02 14.22 -9.63
CA GLN A 108 25.46 14.43 -9.52
C GLN A 108 25.96 15.26 -10.70
#